data_AF-A0A817A561-F1
#
_entry.id   AF-A0A817A561-F1
#
_cell.length_a   1.000
_cell.length_b   1.000
_cell.length_c   1.000
_cell.angle_alpha   90.00
_cell.angle_beta   90.00
_cell.angle_gamma   90.00
#
_symmetry.space_group_name_H-M   'P 1'
#
loop_
_entity.id
_entity.type
_entity.pdbx_description
1 polymer ?
#
loop_
_entity_poly.entity_id
_entity_poly.type
_entity_poly.pdbx_seq_one_letter_code
_entity_poly.pdbx_strand_id
1 'polypeptide(L)'
;MTTNETSLRQCIEELSAKNTDYKFPEQAINQAESLKSLSSDLYTDNIRFIYELIQNADDAQARNIYLTILEEKYFIIAHNGKAFDEKDLKGICGVNNGTKKKDLDKTGYKGLGFKAVFGKSDKVMIYSRGEYFRFDSFYQIKWNKEWGTDDQQTWEKENDRQFIYPWQINPVWTNENEIPSLIRIFLNRKKKQIHVAYVILLNNIGEINSAINQLKQQPDLFLFLRNISHITFLTESINDTISIDRDLSHGLKKVFVNKTIDSQWIIKRFELDIPDRILDKLSKDTKAPEKLRLIKKAEIFLAAKYNAPPPNEHGAVISGGIEKLREQDSVLFSYLPTKIFEYKFPVLINANFLTNVNREQIHTDSVWNQWLFERISGEIFQWIKELVKDNKFRSQAYRLIPSKLHPENNILTKKFNDSLAANIKHCNFISNRKNQLLRVR
;
A
#
# COMPACT_ATOMS: atom_id res chain seq x y z
N MET A 1 6.83 -11.13 32.89
CA MET A 1 5.77 -10.12 33.04
C MET A 1 4.80 -10.30 31.89
N THR A 2 3.74 -11.08 32.12
CA THR A 2 2.64 -11.28 31.18
C THR A 2 1.75 -10.03 31.22
N THR A 3 1.84 -9.20 30.18
CA THR A 3 0.83 -8.18 29.93
C THR A 3 -0.52 -8.89 29.78
N ASN A 4 -1.50 -8.53 30.60
CA ASN A 4 -2.90 -8.92 30.39
C ASN A 4 -3.33 -8.35 29.03
N GLU A 5 -3.18 -9.13 27.96
CA GLU A 5 -3.81 -8.82 26.68
C GLU A 5 -5.31 -9.00 26.89
N THR A 6 -6.05 -7.88 26.99
CA THR A 6 -7.51 -7.89 27.00
C THR A 6 -8.00 -8.56 25.72
N SER A 7 -8.81 -9.61 25.85
CA SER A 7 -9.39 -10.33 24.72
C SER A 7 -10.12 -9.36 23.78
N LEU A 8 -9.96 -9.52 22.46
CA LEU A 8 -10.68 -8.70 21.48
C LEU A 8 -12.20 -8.91 21.55
N ARG A 9 -12.66 -10.01 22.16
CA ARG A 9 -14.07 -10.40 22.21
C ARG A 9 -14.98 -9.28 22.71
N GLN A 10 -14.65 -8.70 23.87
CA GLN A 10 -15.48 -7.65 24.46
C GLN A 10 -15.59 -6.46 23.51
N CYS A 11 -14.47 -6.02 22.94
CA CYS A 11 -14.45 -4.90 22.00
C CYS A 11 -15.25 -5.20 20.71
N ILE A 12 -15.20 -6.44 20.21
CA ILE A 12 -15.96 -6.89 19.05
C ILE A 12 -17.46 -6.87 19.36
N GLU A 13 -17.88 -7.43 20.49
CA GLU A 13 -19.29 -7.47 20.91
C GLU A 13 -19.82 -6.04 21.13
N GLU A 14 -19.07 -5.15 21.77
CA GLU A 14 -19.41 -3.74 21.95
C GLU A 14 -19.52 -2.99 20.61
N LEU A 15 -18.57 -3.20 19.69
CA LEU A 15 -18.60 -2.57 18.37
C LEU A 15 -19.78 -3.09 17.54
N SER A 16 -20.05 -4.39 17.59
CA SER A 16 -21.19 -5.00 16.89
C SER A 16 -22.51 -4.44 17.42
N ALA A 17 -22.69 -4.39 18.75
CA ALA A 17 -23.87 -3.81 19.37
C ALA A 17 -24.05 -2.34 18.99
N LYS A 18 -22.98 -1.54 19.07
CA LYS A 18 -23.03 -0.11 18.72
C LYS A 18 -23.34 0.13 17.25
N ASN A 19 -22.71 -0.65 16.36
CA ASN A 19 -22.88 -0.46 14.93
C ASN A 19 -24.21 -1.04 14.42
N THR A 20 -24.89 -1.91 15.20
CA THR A 20 -26.23 -2.48 14.94
C THR A 20 -27.38 -1.71 15.58
N ASP A 21 -27.09 -0.67 16.37
CA ASP A 21 -28.08 0.13 17.09
C ASP A 21 -28.79 1.15 16.18
N TYR A 22 -29.63 0.64 15.28
CA TYR A 22 -30.46 1.47 14.40
C TYR A 22 -31.86 1.64 14.98
N LYS A 23 -32.40 2.85 14.86
CA LYS A 23 -33.78 3.15 15.25
C LYS A 23 -34.79 2.58 14.25
N PHE A 24 -34.42 2.53 12.97
CA PHE A 24 -35.29 2.05 11.89
C PHE A 24 -34.51 1.14 10.93
N PRO A 25 -35.12 0.08 10.37
CA PRO A 25 -34.47 -0.82 9.42
C PRO A 25 -33.87 -0.10 8.20
N GLU A 26 -34.54 0.93 7.70
CA GLU A 26 -34.13 1.70 6.53
C GLU A 26 -32.79 2.41 6.74
N GLN A 27 -32.44 2.77 7.98
CA GLN A 27 -31.14 3.37 8.30
C GLN A 27 -30.00 2.37 8.08
N ALA A 28 -30.19 1.13 8.54
CA ALA A 28 -29.23 0.05 8.33
C ALA A 28 -29.07 -0.23 6.83
N ILE A 29 -30.19 -0.33 6.11
CA ILE A 29 -30.19 -0.59 4.67
C ILE A 29 -29.49 0.52 3.90
N ASN A 30 -29.83 1.79 4.16
CA ASN A 30 -29.23 2.93 3.46
C ASN A 30 -27.71 2.99 3.69
N GLN A 31 -27.25 2.65 4.90
CA GLN A 31 -25.82 2.56 5.19
C GLN A 31 -25.16 1.37 4.49
N ALA A 32 -25.82 0.21 4.45
CA ALA A 32 -25.34 -0.98 3.75
C ALA A 32 -25.19 -0.74 2.25
N GLU A 33 -26.20 -0.15 1.59
CA GLU A 33 -26.14 0.23 0.18
C GLU A 33 -25.03 1.24 -0.10
N SER A 34 -24.87 2.25 0.77
CA SER A 34 -23.79 3.23 0.66
C SER A 34 -22.41 2.57 0.71
N LEU A 35 -22.23 1.59 1.61
CA LEU A 35 -20.98 0.83 1.72
C LEU A 35 -20.75 -0.10 0.54
N LYS A 36 -21.82 -0.69 -0.01
CA LYS A 36 -21.78 -1.54 -1.18
C LYS A 36 -21.32 -0.75 -2.41
N SER A 37 -21.94 0.38 -2.71
CA SER A 37 -21.52 1.28 -3.81
C SER A 37 -20.09 1.77 -3.61
N LEU A 38 -19.72 2.16 -2.39
CA LEU A 38 -18.34 2.57 -2.10
C LEU A 38 -17.32 1.45 -2.32
N SER A 39 -17.70 0.18 -2.10
CA SER A 39 -16.79 -0.95 -2.26
C SER A 39 -16.68 -1.41 -3.72
N SER A 40 -17.79 -1.40 -4.47
CA SER A 40 -17.81 -1.78 -5.90
C SER A 40 -17.12 -0.76 -6.79
N ASP A 41 -17.35 0.53 -6.55
CA ASP A 41 -16.96 1.59 -7.50
C ASP A 41 -15.49 2.00 -7.38
N LEU A 42 -14.86 1.69 -6.23
CA LEU A 42 -13.50 2.11 -5.91
C LEU A 42 -12.42 1.05 -6.23
N TYR A 43 -12.80 -0.21 -6.43
CA TYR A 43 -11.87 -1.33 -6.47
C TYR A 43 -12.24 -2.40 -7.51
N THR A 44 -12.24 -2.00 -8.79
CA THR A 44 -12.30 -2.94 -9.91
C THR A 44 -11.02 -3.78 -10.05
N ASP A 45 -9.90 -3.27 -9.53
CA ASP A 45 -8.58 -3.89 -9.66
C ASP A 45 -8.29 -4.96 -8.58
N ASN A 46 -8.15 -6.22 -9.02
CA ASN A 46 -7.85 -7.37 -8.17
C ASN A 46 -6.50 -7.32 -7.48
N ILE A 47 -5.50 -6.68 -8.07
CA ILE A 47 -4.18 -6.59 -7.46
C ILE A 47 -4.20 -5.61 -6.28
N ARG A 48 -5.06 -4.60 -6.37
CA ARG A 48 -5.03 -3.48 -5.44
C ARG A 48 -5.41 -3.87 -4.01
N PHE A 49 -6.47 -4.66 -3.81
CA PHE A 49 -6.85 -5.05 -2.45
C PHE A 49 -5.76 -5.92 -1.80
N ILE A 50 -5.06 -6.75 -2.58
CA ILE A 50 -3.93 -7.56 -2.10
C ILE A 50 -2.82 -6.62 -1.60
N TYR A 51 -2.49 -5.57 -2.35
CA TYR A 51 -1.54 -4.55 -1.93
C TYR A 51 -1.94 -3.81 -0.65
N GLU A 52 -3.21 -3.45 -0.51
CA GLU A 52 -3.70 -2.78 0.71
C GLU A 52 -3.53 -3.68 1.95
N LEU A 53 -3.72 -5.00 1.80
CA LEU A 53 -3.46 -5.96 2.87
C LEU A 53 -1.96 -6.17 3.15
N ILE A 54 -1.11 -6.20 2.11
CA ILE A 54 0.36 -6.20 2.27
C ILE A 54 0.81 -4.95 3.02
N GLN A 55 0.25 -3.79 2.70
CA GLN A 55 0.56 -2.52 3.37
C GLN A 55 0.09 -2.51 4.82
N ASN A 56 -1.09 -3.06 5.12
CA ASN A 56 -1.52 -3.20 6.51
C ASN A 56 -0.57 -4.09 7.32
N ALA A 57 -0.02 -5.14 6.69
CA ALA A 57 1.01 -5.96 7.31
C ALA A 57 2.32 -5.18 7.52
N ASP A 58 2.73 -4.36 6.55
CA ASP A 58 3.93 -3.51 6.64
C ASP A 58 3.79 -2.43 7.74
N ASP A 59 2.63 -1.78 7.84
CA ASP A 59 2.28 -0.83 8.91
C ASP A 59 2.24 -1.51 10.29
N ALA A 60 1.87 -2.80 10.34
CA ALA A 60 1.96 -3.64 11.52
C ALA A 60 3.39 -4.16 11.78
N GLN A 61 4.40 -3.64 11.06
CA GLN A 61 5.81 -4.01 11.20
C GLN A 61 6.10 -5.49 10.91
N ALA A 62 5.29 -6.12 10.05
CA ALA A 62 5.58 -7.48 9.59
C ALA A 62 6.91 -7.54 8.84
N ARG A 63 7.64 -8.63 9.05
CA ARG A 63 8.83 -8.99 8.25
C ARG A 63 8.54 -10.04 7.20
N ASN A 64 7.61 -10.94 7.50
CA ASN A 64 7.23 -12.06 6.65
C ASN A 64 5.73 -11.99 6.38
N ILE A 65 5.36 -12.20 5.13
CA ILE A 65 3.98 -12.37 4.69
C ILE A 65 3.85 -13.62 3.81
N TYR A 66 2.72 -14.30 3.94
CA TYR A 66 2.39 -15.54 3.28
C TYR A 66 1.07 -15.38 2.53
N LEU A 67 1.04 -15.73 1.25
CA LEU A 67 -0.14 -15.73 0.41
C LEU A 67 -0.41 -17.16 -0.05
N THR A 68 -1.64 -17.64 0.05
CA THR A 68 -2.00 -18.99 -0.41
C THR A 68 -3.48 -19.10 -0.75
N ILE A 69 -3.82 -20.06 -1.61
CA ILE A 69 -5.20 -20.45 -1.88
C ILE A 69 -5.38 -21.87 -1.38
N LEU A 70 -6.39 -22.10 -0.53
CA LEU A 70 -6.75 -23.41 -0.02
C LEU A 70 -8.07 -23.89 -0.62
N GLU A 71 -8.06 -25.13 -1.12
CA GLU A 71 -9.22 -25.83 -1.70
C GLU A 71 -9.98 -24.98 -2.75
N GLU A 72 -9.25 -24.16 -3.51
CA GLU A 72 -9.81 -23.25 -4.51
C GLU A 72 -10.91 -22.29 -3.99
N LYS A 73 -11.04 -22.17 -2.66
CA LYS A 73 -12.17 -21.49 -2.01
C LYS A 73 -11.74 -20.36 -1.10
N TYR A 74 -10.60 -20.51 -0.44
CA TYR A 74 -10.12 -19.53 0.54
C TYR A 74 -8.79 -18.95 0.10
N PHE A 75 -8.76 -17.64 -0.14
CA PHE A 75 -7.52 -16.91 -0.28
C PHE A 75 -7.07 -16.40 1.08
N ILE A 76 -5.85 -16.75 1.47
CA ILE A 76 -5.28 -16.40 2.77
C ILE A 76 -4.08 -15.48 2.56
N ILE A 77 -4.12 -14.33 3.24
CA ILE A 77 -2.95 -13.47 3.42
C ILE A 77 -2.62 -13.43 4.92
N ALA A 78 -1.44 -13.92 5.30
CA ALA A 78 -1.02 -14.01 6.68
C ALA A 78 0.32 -13.35 6.92
N HIS A 79 0.53 -12.74 8.09
CA HIS A 79 1.77 -12.06 8.42
C HIS A 79 2.18 -12.22 9.88
N ASN A 80 3.45 -11.91 10.16
CA ASN A 80 4.04 -11.98 11.49
C ASN A 80 4.16 -10.61 12.20
N GLY A 81 3.51 -9.57 11.66
CA GLY A 81 3.41 -8.25 12.29
C GLY A 81 2.64 -8.25 13.62
N LYS A 82 2.42 -7.05 14.16
CA LYS A 82 1.61 -6.81 15.37
C LYS A 82 0.20 -7.37 15.19
N ALA A 83 -0.30 -8.05 16.23
CA ALA A 83 -1.69 -8.49 16.32
C ALA A 83 -2.65 -7.30 16.45
N PHE A 84 -3.93 -7.52 16.13
CA PHE A 84 -4.97 -6.51 16.34
C PHE A 84 -5.10 -6.17 17.82
N ASP A 85 -5.25 -4.88 18.11
CA ASP A 85 -5.75 -4.37 19.38
C ASP A 85 -7.10 -3.66 19.16
N GLU A 86 -7.70 -3.15 20.24
CA GLU A 86 -8.97 -2.40 20.16
C GLU A 86 -8.92 -1.19 19.23
N LYS A 87 -7.77 -0.49 19.16
CA LYS A 87 -7.61 0.69 18.31
C LYS A 87 -7.61 0.28 16.84
N ASP A 88 -6.91 -0.80 16.51
CA ASP A 88 -6.89 -1.37 15.17
C ASP A 88 -8.28 -1.91 14.77
N LEU A 89 -9.02 -2.53 15.70
CA LEU A 89 -10.39 -2.98 15.48
C LEU A 89 -11.38 -1.82 15.23
N LYS A 90 -11.35 -0.79 16.08
CA LYS A 90 -12.14 0.44 15.86
C LYS A 90 -11.79 1.09 14.50
N GLY A 91 -10.52 1.05 14.11
CA GLY A 91 -10.05 1.57 12.83
C GLY A 91 -10.54 0.77 11.61
N ILE A 92 -10.54 -0.57 11.70
CA ILE A 92 -10.97 -1.44 10.60
C ILE A 92 -12.50 -1.47 10.46
N CYS A 93 -13.26 -1.22 11.52
CA CYS A 93 -14.72 -1.08 11.49
C CYS A 93 -15.19 0.34 11.11
N GLY A 94 -14.36 1.38 11.25
CA GLY A 94 -14.75 2.74 10.89
C GLY A 94 -14.84 3.01 9.38
N VAL A 95 -15.74 3.91 8.97
CA VAL A 95 -15.81 4.47 7.60
C VAL A 95 -15.23 5.87 7.63
N ASN A 96 -14.15 6.11 6.88
CA ASN A 96 -13.49 7.42 6.84
C ASN A 96 -13.17 7.98 8.26
N ASN A 97 -12.97 7.12 9.26
CA ASN A 97 -12.61 7.50 10.63
C ASN A 97 -11.41 6.68 11.13
N GLY A 98 -10.53 6.32 10.20
CA GLY A 98 -9.39 5.46 10.46
C GLY A 98 -8.41 6.10 11.45
N THR A 99 -7.86 5.28 12.33
CA THR A 99 -6.80 5.63 13.28
C THR A 99 -5.52 6.17 12.62
N LYS A 100 -5.44 6.12 11.29
CA LYS A 100 -4.36 6.65 10.44
C LYS A 100 -4.50 8.14 10.06
N LYS A 101 -5.65 8.80 10.34
CA LYS A 101 -5.93 10.19 9.91
C LYS A 101 -4.93 11.24 10.45
N LYS A 102 -4.39 11.02 11.64
CA LYS A 102 -3.43 11.93 12.31
C LYS A 102 -2.06 11.28 12.57
N ASP A 103 -1.96 9.97 12.41
CA ASP A 103 -0.74 9.21 12.67
C ASP A 103 0.20 9.35 11.48
N LEU A 104 1.32 10.06 11.66
CA LEU A 104 2.30 10.33 10.60
C LEU A 104 3.00 9.05 10.11
N ASP A 105 3.14 8.06 10.98
CA ASP A 105 3.92 6.84 10.71
C ASP A 105 3.13 5.79 9.93
N LYS A 106 1.79 5.80 10.03
CA LYS A 106 0.93 4.87 9.30
C LYS A 106 0.65 5.31 7.86
N THR A 107 0.52 4.35 6.96
CA THR A 107 0.36 4.64 5.53
C THR A 107 -1.10 4.88 5.11
N GLY A 108 -1.31 5.86 4.22
CA GLY A 108 -2.63 6.25 3.72
C GLY A 108 -3.42 7.18 4.65
N TYR A 109 -4.53 7.74 4.15
CA TYR A 109 -5.38 8.70 4.87
C TYR A 109 -6.88 8.50 4.65
N LYS A 110 -7.30 7.63 3.72
CA LYS A 110 -8.70 7.48 3.30
C LYS A 110 -9.51 6.52 4.18
N GLY A 111 -8.86 5.57 4.87
CA GLY A 111 -9.55 4.59 5.74
C GLY A 111 -10.40 3.55 4.99
N LEU A 112 -10.27 3.46 3.67
CA LEU A 112 -11.04 2.58 2.80
C LEU A 112 -10.26 1.35 2.30
N GLY A 113 -8.94 1.28 2.55
CA GLY A 113 -8.07 0.25 1.97
C GLY A 113 -8.50 -1.18 2.28
N PHE A 114 -8.85 -1.48 3.54
CA PHE A 114 -9.38 -2.80 3.91
C PHE A 114 -10.71 -3.11 3.22
N LYS A 115 -11.60 -2.12 3.06
CA LYS A 115 -12.96 -2.33 2.53
C LYS A 115 -12.95 -2.80 1.08
N ALA A 116 -11.84 -2.58 0.36
CA ALA A 116 -11.61 -3.12 -0.98
C ALA A 116 -11.83 -4.63 -1.08
N VAL A 117 -11.57 -5.39 0.00
CA VAL A 117 -11.76 -6.84 0.01
C VAL A 117 -13.23 -7.24 -0.20
N PHE A 118 -14.18 -6.40 0.21
CA PHE A 118 -15.62 -6.69 0.12
C PHE A 118 -16.16 -6.57 -1.31
N GLY A 119 -15.42 -5.94 -2.22
CA GLY A 119 -15.74 -6.02 -3.65
C GLY A 119 -15.41 -7.40 -4.28
N LYS A 120 -14.67 -8.25 -3.55
CA LYS A 120 -14.17 -9.56 -4.03
C LYS A 120 -14.62 -10.74 -3.20
N SER A 121 -15.31 -10.48 -2.09
CA SER A 121 -15.70 -11.48 -1.12
C SER A 121 -16.89 -11.02 -0.30
N ASP A 122 -17.81 -11.94 -0.06
CA ASP A 122 -18.95 -11.78 0.84
C ASP A 122 -18.63 -12.15 2.30
N LYS A 123 -17.45 -12.75 2.55
CA LYS A 123 -17.05 -13.21 3.86
C LYS A 123 -15.53 -13.17 4.06
N VAL A 124 -15.11 -12.41 5.06
CA VAL A 124 -13.70 -12.26 5.44
C VAL A 124 -13.54 -12.60 6.91
N MET A 125 -12.81 -13.67 7.20
CA MET A 125 -12.44 -14.06 8.55
C MET A 125 -11.05 -13.52 8.86
N ILE A 126 -10.83 -13.09 10.08
CA ILE A 126 -9.56 -12.56 10.57
C ILE A 126 -9.14 -13.37 11.79
N TYR A 127 -7.94 -13.92 11.71
CA TYR A 127 -7.22 -14.50 12.83
C TYR A 127 -6.27 -13.46 13.41
N SER A 128 -6.24 -13.32 14.73
CA SER A 128 -5.29 -12.47 15.46
C SER A 128 -4.89 -13.15 16.77
N ARG A 129 -3.65 -13.66 16.84
CA ARG A 129 -3.03 -14.25 18.05
C ARG A 129 -3.86 -15.31 18.80
N GLY A 130 -4.65 -16.11 18.07
CA GLY A 130 -5.48 -17.17 18.67
C GLY A 130 -6.96 -16.83 18.72
N GLU A 131 -7.32 -15.57 18.49
CA GLU A 131 -8.69 -15.11 18.42
C GLU A 131 -9.15 -14.99 16.97
N TYR A 132 -10.47 -15.14 16.76
CA TYR A 132 -11.09 -15.03 15.45
C TYR A 132 -12.27 -14.07 15.48
N PHE A 133 -12.40 -13.30 14.40
CA PHE A 133 -13.58 -12.52 14.11
C PHE A 133 -13.81 -12.48 12.61
N ARG A 134 -15.00 -12.09 12.18
CA ARG A 134 -15.34 -12.06 10.75
C ARG A 134 -16.21 -10.87 10.38
N PHE A 135 -16.16 -10.52 9.11
CA PHE A 135 -17.16 -9.71 8.41
C PHE A 135 -17.87 -10.65 7.45
N ASP A 136 -19.19 -10.75 7.56
CA ASP A 136 -19.94 -11.84 6.94
C ASP A 136 -21.31 -11.33 6.48
N SER A 137 -21.51 -11.24 5.16
CA SER A 137 -22.77 -10.75 4.58
C SER A 137 -23.95 -11.69 4.83
N PHE A 138 -23.67 -12.95 5.18
CA PHE A 138 -24.67 -13.97 5.51
C PHE A 138 -25.00 -14.01 7.00
N TYR A 139 -24.36 -13.18 7.82
CA TYR A 139 -24.62 -13.17 9.26
C TYR A 139 -25.98 -12.56 9.57
N GLN A 140 -26.84 -13.36 10.19
CA GLN A 140 -28.16 -12.93 10.63
C GLN A 140 -28.02 -12.14 11.94
N ILE A 141 -28.34 -10.86 11.88
CA ILE A 141 -28.45 -10.04 13.09
C ILE A 141 -29.76 -10.34 13.82
N LYS A 142 -29.77 -10.11 15.13
CA LYS A 142 -31.00 -10.20 15.91
C LYS A 142 -31.95 -9.08 15.50
N TRP A 143 -33.18 -9.44 15.10
CA TRP A 143 -34.21 -8.46 14.77
C TRP A 143 -34.52 -7.57 15.98
N ASN A 144 -34.54 -6.25 15.78
CA ASN A 144 -34.95 -5.33 16.82
C ASN A 144 -36.47 -5.27 16.87
N LYS A 145 -37.06 -5.72 17.98
CA LYS A 145 -38.52 -5.71 18.19
C LYS A 145 -39.13 -4.30 18.17
N GLU A 146 -38.32 -3.26 18.34
CA GLU A 146 -38.76 -1.87 18.24
C GLU A 146 -38.96 -1.40 16.79
N TRP A 147 -38.57 -2.19 15.78
CA TRP A 147 -38.75 -1.86 14.36
C TRP A 147 -40.18 -2.05 13.84
N GLY A 148 -41.12 -2.42 14.70
CA GLY A 148 -42.56 -2.44 14.38
C GLY A 148 -43.08 -3.75 13.78
N THR A 149 -42.19 -4.69 13.44
CA THR A 149 -42.56 -6.07 13.07
C THR A 149 -41.89 -7.08 14.00
N ASP A 150 -42.44 -8.29 14.10
CA ASP A 150 -41.91 -9.34 14.96
C ASP A 150 -40.59 -9.94 14.43
N ASP A 151 -40.38 -9.89 13.11
CA ASP A 151 -39.24 -10.48 12.43
C ASP A 151 -38.92 -9.81 11.08
N GLN A 152 -37.76 -10.17 10.53
CA GLN A 152 -37.24 -9.68 9.25
C GLN A 152 -38.13 -10.06 8.06
N GLN A 153 -38.62 -11.29 8.00
CA GLN A 153 -39.39 -11.78 6.83
C GLN A 153 -40.73 -11.04 6.72
N THR A 154 -41.37 -10.77 7.85
CA THR A 154 -42.58 -9.96 7.92
C THR A 154 -42.31 -8.54 7.41
N TRP A 155 -41.23 -7.89 7.88
CA TRP A 155 -40.86 -6.55 7.41
C TRP A 155 -40.56 -6.52 5.91
N GLU A 156 -39.78 -7.47 5.40
CA GLU A 156 -39.41 -7.54 3.97
C GLU A 156 -40.64 -7.70 3.07
N LYS A 157 -41.62 -8.50 3.50
CA LYS A 157 -42.88 -8.71 2.78
C LYS A 157 -43.75 -7.46 2.79
N GLU A 158 -43.86 -6.77 3.93
CA GLU A 158 -44.66 -5.56 4.05
C GLU A 158 -44.09 -4.37 3.26
N ASN A 159 -42.76 -4.33 3.10
CA ASN A 159 -42.04 -3.23 2.46
C ASN A 159 -41.59 -3.54 1.01
N ASP A 160 -41.89 -4.74 0.50
CA ASP A 160 -41.44 -5.25 -0.81
C ASP A 160 -39.94 -5.00 -1.05
N ARG A 161 -39.13 -5.26 0.00
CA ARG A 161 -37.70 -4.94 0.01
C ARG A 161 -36.92 -5.88 0.91
N GLN A 162 -35.79 -6.38 0.42
CA GLN A 162 -34.87 -7.17 1.25
C GLN A 162 -34.16 -6.30 2.28
N PHE A 163 -34.08 -6.80 3.51
CA PHE A 163 -33.29 -6.20 4.56
C PHE A 163 -31.83 -6.58 4.36
N ILE A 164 -31.00 -5.57 4.17
CA ILE A 164 -29.55 -5.71 4.17
C ILE A 164 -28.94 -4.88 5.27
N TYR A 165 -27.87 -5.40 5.84
CA TYR A 165 -27.21 -4.84 6.99
C TYR A 165 -25.76 -4.46 6.62
N PRO A 166 -25.16 -3.38 7.19
CA PRO A 166 -23.84 -2.90 6.81
C PRO A 166 -22.70 -3.78 7.35
N TRP A 167 -22.69 -5.05 6.97
CA TRP A 167 -21.79 -6.09 7.46
C TRP A 167 -20.30 -5.74 7.27
N GLN A 168 -19.94 -4.88 6.30
CA GLN A 168 -18.56 -4.45 6.02
C GLN A 168 -17.90 -3.67 7.17
N ILE A 169 -18.70 -3.13 8.09
CA ILE A 169 -18.22 -2.35 9.24
C ILE A 169 -18.56 -3.02 10.58
N ASN A 170 -19.20 -4.19 10.53
CA ASN A 170 -19.73 -4.88 11.68
C ASN A 170 -18.95 -6.17 11.93
N PRO A 171 -18.05 -6.18 12.93
CA PRO A 171 -17.30 -7.38 13.24
C PRO A 171 -18.20 -8.37 13.99
N VAL A 172 -18.01 -9.65 13.72
CA VAL A 172 -18.71 -10.76 14.39
C VAL A 172 -17.67 -11.62 15.08
N TRP A 173 -17.78 -11.76 16.40
CA TRP A 173 -16.94 -12.69 17.15
C TRP A 173 -17.11 -14.10 16.59
N THR A 174 -16.01 -14.83 16.43
CA THR A 174 -16.03 -16.16 15.83
C THR A 174 -15.31 -17.13 16.73
N ASN A 175 -15.98 -18.19 17.15
CA ASN A 175 -15.36 -19.24 17.93
C ASN A 175 -14.54 -20.16 17.01
N GLU A 176 -13.50 -20.79 17.54
CA GLU A 176 -12.61 -21.64 16.75
C GLU A 176 -13.35 -22.80 16.05
N ASN A 177 -14.41 -23.35 16.67
CA ASN A 177 -15.23 -24.40 16.08
C ASN A 177 -16.00 -23.96 14.81
N GLU A 178 -16.29 -22.67 14.66
CA GLU A 178 -16.93 -22.08 13.47
C GLU A 178 -15.96 -21.90 12.29
N ILE A 179 -14.65 -21.99 12.52
CA ILE A 179 -13.63 -21.85 11.47
C ILE A 179 -13.45 -23.20 10.74
N PRO A 180 -13.47 -23.24 9.39
CA PRO A 180 -13.19 -24.46 8.63
C PRO A 180 -11.90 -25.17 9.07
N SER A 181 -11.95 -26.51 9.17
CA SER A 181 -10.85 -27.34 9.68
C SER A 181 -9.54 -27.14 8.92
N LEU A 182 -9.60 -27.03 7.59
CA LEU A 182 -8.45 -26.76 6.73
C LEU A 182 -7.72 -25.46 7.12
N ILE A 183 -8.47 -24.40 7.48
CA ILE A 183 -7.92 -23.10 7.87
C ILE A 183 -7.25 -23.24 9.24
N ARG A 184 -7.91 -23.91 10.18
CA ARG A 184 -7.32 -24.19 11.51
C ARG A 184 -6.02 -24.98 11.39
N ILE A 185 -5.99 -26.02 10.56
CA ILE A 185 -4.80 -26.83 10.31
C ILE A 185 -3.67 -25.97 9.73
N PHE A 186 -3.97 -25.15 8.72
CA PHE A 186 -3.00 -24.22 8.13
C PHE A 186 -2.41 -23.26 9.18
N LEU A 187 -3.27 -22.58 9.94
CA LEU A 187 -2.84 -21.62 10.96
C LEU A 187 -2.05 -22.29 12.08
N ASN A 188 -2.49 -23.47 12.55
CA ASN A 188 -1.80 -24.22 13.60
C ASN A 188 -0.41 -24.69 13.18
N ARG A 189 -0.25 -25.17 11.94
CA ARG A 189 1.08 -25.55 11.37
C ARG A 189 2.06 -24.37 11.34
N LYS A 190 1.55 -23.13 11.27
CA LYS A 190 2.34 -21.90 11.19
C LYS A 190 2.13 -20.97 12.39
N LYS A 191 1.63 -21.48 13.53
CA LYS A 191 1.24 -20.67 14.70
C LYS A 191 2.37 -19.78 15.25
N LYS A 192 3.63 -20.22 15.14
CA LYS A 192 4.81 -19.43 15.54
C LYS A 192 5.24 -18.37 14.53
N GLN A 193 4.76 -18.47 13.29
CA GLN A 193 5.14 -17.59 12.16
C GLN A 193 4.01 -16.63 11.76
N ILE A 194 2.77 -16.92 12.12
CA ILE A 194 1.59 -16.13 11.78
C ILE A 194 1.02 -15.53 13.06
N HIS A 195 0.95 -14.21 13.11
CA HIS A 195 0.25 -13.50 14.18
C HIS A 195 -1.13 -13.03 13.72
N VAL A 196 -1.26 -12.67 12.44
CA VAL A 196 -2.50 -12.20 11.84
C VAL A 196 -2.70 -12.92 10.51
N ALA A 197 -3.93 -13.32 10.21
CA ALA A 197 -4.30 -13.82 8.89
C ALA A 197 -5.68 -13.31 8.47
N TYR A 198 -5.77 -12.82 7.24
CA TYR A 198 -7.02 -12.53 6.54
C TYR A 198 -7.37 -13.76 5.71
N VAL A 199 -8.54 -14.33 5.93
CA VAL A 199 -9.06 -15.48 5.20
C VAL A 199 -10.31 -15.05 4.46
N ILE A 200 -10.17 -14.99 3.13
CA ILE A 200 -11.11 -14.36 2.22
C ILE A 200 -11.83 -15.47 1.46
N LEU A 201 -13.16 -15.53 1.58
CA LEU A 201 -13.99 -16.43 0.78
C LEU A 201 -14.01 -15.92 -0.68
N LEU A 202 -13.57 -16.75 -1.62
CA LEU A 202 -13.41 -16.35 -3.01
C LEU A 202 -14.76 -16.35 -3.75
N ASN A 203 -15.07 -15.21 -4.40
CA ASN A 203 -16.18 -15.13 -5.36
C ASN A 203 -15.73 -15.54 -6.78
N ASN A 204 -14.47 -15.26 -7.14
CA ASN A 204 -13.87 -15.64 -8.43
C ASN A 204 -12.38 -16.00 -8.25
N ILE A 205 -12.07 -17.31 -8.29
CA ILE A 205 -10.69 -17.79 -8.14
C ILE A 205 -9.78 -17.37 -9.31
N GLY A 206 -10.31 -17.32 -10.55
CA GLY A 206 -9.53 -17.00 -11.74
C GLY A 206 -8.95 -15.57 -11.68
N GLU A 207 -9.75 -14.63 -11.20
CA GLU A 207 -9.33 -13.24 -10.94
C GLU A 207 -8.18 -13.17 -9.91
N ILE A 208 -8.27 -13.93 -8.82
CA ILE A 208 -7.24 -13.93 -7.78
C ILE A 208 -5.97 -14.64 -8.24
N ASN A 209 -6.08 -15.75 -8.96
CA ASN A 209 -4.92 -16.41 -9.56
C ASN A 209 -4.19 -15.49 -10.54
N SER A 210 -4.93 -14.77 -11.38
CA SER A 210 -4.35 -13.77 -12.29
C SER A 210 -3.62 -12.67 -11.52
N ALA A 211 -4.24 -12.12 -10.47
CA ALA A 211 -3.61 -11.10 -9.63
C ALA A 211 -2.34 -11.62 -8.93
N ILE A 212 -2.35 -12.82 -8.36
CA ILE A 212 -1.18 -13.45 -7.74
C ILE A 212 -0.06 -13.64 -8.77
N ASN A 213 -0.37 -14.11 -9.98
CA ASN A 213 0.62 -14.29 -11.03
C ASN A 213 1.23 -12.96 -11.48
N GLN A 214 0.42 -11.90 -11.61
CA GLN A 214 0.91 -10.57 -11.92
C GLN A 214 1.82 -10.03 -10.81
N LEU A 215 1.48 -10.23 -9.54
CA LEU A 215 2.34 -9.86 -8.40
C LEU A 215 3.69 -10.58 -8.43
N LYS A 216 3.71 -11.87 -8.77
CA LYS A 216 4.95 -12.65 -8.93
C LYS A 216 5.84 -12.13 -10.06
N GLN A 217 5.25 -11.60 -11.12
CA GLN A 217 5.96 -11.06 -12.29
C GLN A 217 6.47 -9.61 -12.07
N GLN A 218 6.07 -8.95 -10.99
CA GLN A 218 6.42 -7.55 -10.72
C GLN A 218 6.99 -7.37 -9.30
N PRO A 219 8.12 -8.02 -8.97
CA PRO A 219 8.68 -8.02 -7.61
C PRO A 219 9.19 -6.64 -7.16
N ASP A 220 9.51 -5.74 -8.10
CA ASP A 220 9.92 -4.35 -7.82
C ASP A 220 8.83 -3.49 -7.17
N LEU A 221 7.56 -3.90 -7.26
CA LEU A 221 6.46 -3.19 -6.63
C LEU A 221 6.54 -3.19 -5.11
N PHE A 222 7.32 -4.09 -4.52
CA PHE A 222 7.51 -4.21 -3.08
C PHE A 222 8.72 -3.40 -2.55
N LEU A 223 9.50 -2.78 -3.45
CA LEU A 223 10.78 -2.12 -3.14
C LEU A 223 10.69 -1.10 -1.99
N PHE A 224 9.60 -0.33 -1.98
CA PHE A 224 9.35 0.78 -1.05
C PHE A 224 8.62 0.40 0.24
N LEU A 225 8.28 -0.88 0.44
CA LEU A 225 7.81 -1.36 1.74
C LEU A 225 8.86 -1.05 2.82
N ARG A 226 8.45 -0.77 4.05
CA ARG A 226 9.36 -0.32 5.13
C ARG A 226 9.92 -1.49 5.93
N ASN A 227 9.08 -2.47 6.25
CA ASN A 227 9.37 -3.54 7.19
C ASN A 227 9.42 -4.92 6.51
N ILE A 228 8.48 -5.21 5.62
CA ILE A 228 8.37 -6.51 4.95
C ILE A 228 9.66 -6.79 4.18
N SER A 229 10.24 -7.96 4.43
CA SER A 229 11.48 -8.40 3.80
C SER A 229 11.30 -9.71 3.03
N HIS A 230 10.26 -10.49 3.34
CA HIS A 230 9.94 -11.74 2.66
C HIS A 230 8.44 -11.83 2.37
N ILE A 231 8.11 -12.13 1.12
CA ILE A 231 6.77 -12.46 0.63
C ILE A 231 6.84 -13.87 0.08
N THR A 232 6.04 -14.78 0.63
CA THR A 232 6.01 -16.19 0.20
C THR A 232 4.64 -16.54 -0.35
N PHE A 233 4.58 -16.95 -1.61
CA PHE A 233 3.39 -17.51 -2.24
C PHE A 233 3.44 -19.03 -2.07
N LEU A 234 2.60 -19.55 -1.19
CA LEU A 234 2.53 -20.97 -0.90
C LEU A 234 1.65 -21.66 -1.93
N THR A 235 2.18 -22.70 -2.57
CA THR A 235 1.45 -23.57 -3.51
C THR A 235 1.61 -25.03 -3.08
N GLU A 236 0.86 -25.94 -3.70
CA GLU A 236 0.96 -27.38 -3.40
C GLU A 236 2.28 -28.00 -3.86
N SER A 237 2.92 -27.44 -4.90
CA SER A 237 4.13 -28.00 -5.51
C SER A 237 5.39 -27.30 -5.03
N ILE A 238 5.56 -26.02 -5.38
CA ILE A 238 6.76 -25.23 -5.08
C ILE A 238 6.33 -23.83 -4.64
N ASN A 239 6.86 -23.40 -3.49
CA ASN A 239 6.62 -22.05 -3.00
C ASN A 239 7.45 -21.06 -3.82
N ASP A 240 6.79 -20.01 -4.31
CA ASP A 240 7.50 -18.86 -4.84
C ASP A 240 7.81 -17.88 -3.71
N THR A 241 9.02 -17.35 -3.70
CA THR A 241 9.51 -16.44 -2.67
C THR A 241 10.05 -15.19 -3.31
N ILE A 242 9.56 -14.04 -2.87
CA ILE A 242 10.15 -12.73 -3.15
C ILE A 242 10.80 -12.25 -1.85
N SER A 243 12.08 -11.94 -1.87
CA SER A 243 12.76 -11.31 -0.74
C SER A 243 13.44 -10.01 -1.15
N ILE A 244 13.42 -9.04 -0.23
CA ILE A 244 14.06 -7.75 -0.41
C ILE A 244 15.20 -7.69 0.58
N ASP A 245 16.41 -7.63 0.07
CA ASP A 245 17.58 -7.40 0.90
C ASP A 245 17.55 -5.95 1.41
N ARG A 246 17.54 -5.85 2.73
CA ARG A 246 17.57 -4.59 3.46
C ARG A 246 18.98 -4.28 3.96
N ASP A 247 19.95 -5.18 3.79
CA ASP A 247 21.35 -4.93 4.06
C ASP A 247 21.89 -3.94 3.00
N LEU A 248 22.19 -2.73 3.45
CA LEU A 248 22.58 -1.60 2.61
C LEU A 248 24.09 -1.57 2.34
N SER A 249 24.76 -2.72 2.26
CA SER A 249 26.17 -2.76 1.84
C SER A 249 26.32 -2.03 0.50
N HIS A 250 26.93 -0.84 0.55
CA HIS A 250 27.08 0.12 -0.57
C HIS A 250 25.79 0.78 -1.12
N GLY A 251 24.69 0.80 -0.37
CA GLY A 251 23.45 1.52 -0.75
C GLY A 251 22.62 0.85 -1.86
N LEU A 252 22.93 -0.40 -2.20
CA LEU A 252 22.22 -1.22 -3.18
C LEU A 252 21.22 -2.14 -2.50
N LYS A 253 19.94 -2.00 -2.80
CA LYS A 253 18.92 -3.01 -2.48
C LYS A 253 18.85 -4.05 -3.59
N LYS A 254 18.73 -5.31 -3.21
CA LYS A 254 18.53 -6.43 -4.14
C LYS A 254 17.16 -7.02 -3.90
N VAL A 255 16.45 -7.28 -5.00
CA VAL A 255 15.20 -8.04 -4.97
C VAL A 255 15.51 -9.42 -5.50
N PHE A 256 15.12 -10.43 -4.74
CA PHE A 256 15.34 -11.83 -5.08
C PHE A 256 14.00 -12.49 -5.37
N VAL A 257 13.97 -13.31 -6.42
CA VAL A 257 12.89 -14.25 -6.71
C VAL A 257 13.48 -15.66 -6.62
N ASN A 258 12.94 -16.49 -5.72
CA ASN A 258 13.40 -17.86 -5.51
C ASN A 258 14.92 -17.96 -5.26
N LYS A 259 15.45 -17.04 -4.44
CA LYS A 259 16.88 -16.88 -4.07
C LYS A 259 17.80 -16.43 -5.21
N THR A 260 17.27 -16.22 -6.42
CA THR A 260 17.99 -15.62 -7.54
C THR A 260 17.77 -14.12 -7.53
N ILE A 261 18.82 -13.34 -7.82
CA ILE A 261 18.68 -11.88 -7.97
C ILE A 261 17.82 -11.61 -9.21
N ASP A 262 16.68 -10.95 -9.00
CA ASP A 262 15.79 -10.49 -10.07
C ASP A 262 16.16 -9.08 -10.51
N SER A 263 16.34 -8.18 -9.53
CA SER A 263 16.65 -6.79 -9.79
C SER A 263 17.53 -6.18 -8.69
N GLN A 264 18.19 -5.07 -9.02
CA GLN A 264 18.97 -4.31 -8.06
C GLN A 264 18.73 -2.82 -8.24
N TRP A 265 18.71 -2.10 -7.11
CA TRP A 265 18.29 -0.72 -7.05
C TRP A 265 19.18 0.07 -6.09
N ILE A 266 19.68 1.22 -6.54
CA ILE A 266 20.27 2.21 -5.65
C ILE A 266 19.11 3.08 -5.17
N ILE A 267 18.90 3.17 -3.86
CA ILE A 267 17.79 3.96 -3.30
C ILE A 267 18.33 5.12 -2.48
N LYS A 268 17.80 6.31 -2.71
CA LYS A 268 18.09 7.49 -1.92
C LYS A 268 16.78 8.05 -1.33
N ARG A 269 16.79 8.26 -0.01
CA ARG A 269 15.74 8.97 0.72
C ARG A 269 16.15 10.44 0.86
N PHE A 270 15.22 11.33 0.54
CA PHE A 270 15.29 12.76 0.80
C PHE A 270 14.22 13.12 1.82
N GLU A 271 14.60 13.89 2.82
CA GLU A 271 13.70 14.48 3.80
C GLU A 271 13.71 15.99 3.61
N LEU A 272 12.55 16.56 3.33
CA LEU A 272 12.41 17.95 2.87
C LEU A 272 11.58 18.74 3.86
N ASP A 273 12.12 19.83 4.38
CA ASP A 273 11.32 20.79 5.16
C ASP A 273 10.35 21.53 4.22
N ILE A 274 9.10 21.63 4.65
CA ILE A 274 8.05 22.28 3.86
C ILE A 274 8.10 23.78 4.15
N PRO A 275 8.32 24.64 3.14
CA PRO A 275 8.39 26.09 3.37
C PRO A 275 7.06 26.65 3.88
N ASP A 276 7.10 27.70 4.71
CA ASP A 276 5.90 28.34 5.27
C ASP A 276 4.90 28.79 4.20
N ARG A 277 5.40 29.28 3.05
CA ARG A 277 4.56 29.64 1.89
C ARG A 277 3.69 28.48 1.37
N ILE A 278 4.17 27.24 1.52
CA ILE A 278 3.48 26.03 1.09
C ILE A 278 2.53 25.57 2.21
N LEU A 279 2.96 25.63 3.47
CA LEU A 279 2.11 25.34 4.62
C LEU A 279 0.86 26.24 4.67
N ASP A 280 1.02 27.55 4.45
CA ASP A 280 -0.10 28.50 4.37
C ASP A 280 -1.09 28.12 3.25
N LYS A 281 -0.58 27.76 2.07
CA LYS A 281 -1.43 27.32 0.95
C LYS A 281 -2.13 25.98 1.24
N LEU A 282 -1.44 25.02 1.85
CA LEU A 282 -2.01 23.72 2.21
C LEU A 282 -3.10 23.85 3.28
N SER A 283 -2.93 24.78 4.23
CA SER A 283 -3.94 25.02 5.27
C SER A 283 -5.30 25.44 4.69
N LYS A 284 -5.27 26.10 3.52
CA LYS A 284 -6.44 26.59 2.76
C LYS A 284 -6.91 25.59 1.70
N ASP A 285 -6.14 24.54 1.40
CA ASP A 285 -6.49 23.53 0.40
C ASP A 285 -7.52 22.55 0.99
N THR A 286 -8.80 22.78 0.66
CA THR A 286 -9.91 21.93 1.11
C THR A 286 -9.83 20.50 0.58
N LYS A 287 -9.09 20.26 -0.51
CA LYS A 287 -8.88 18.94 -1.12
C LYS A 287 -7.74 18.16 -0.45
N ALA A 288 -6.82 18.86 0.23
CA ALA A 288 -5.74 18.22 0.97
C ALA A 288 -6.29 17.49 2.22
N PRO A 289 -5.90 16.22 2.46
CA PRO A 289 -6.23 15.50 3.68
C PRO A 289 -5.68 16.20 4.92
N GLU A 290 -6.40 16.12 6.05
CA GLU A 290 -6.00 16.72 7.34
C GLU A 290 -4.54 16.36 7.71
N LYS A 291 -4.15 15.09 7.51
CA LYS A 291 -2.78 14.61 7.73
C LYS A 291 -1.71 15.46 7.02
N LEU A 292 -1.96 15.85 5.77
CA LEU A 292 -1.02 16.67 4.99
C LEU A 292 -1.04 18.14 5.41
N ARG A 293 -2.11 18.63 6.05
CA ARG A 293 -2.13 20.00 6.58
C ARG A 293 -1.31 20.14 7.86
N LEU A 294 -1.02 19.04 8.54
CA LEU A 294 -0.27 19.00 9.80
C LEU A 294 1.20 18.58 9.62
N ILE A 295 1.58 18.14 8.43
CA ILE A 295 2.92 17.61 8.17
C ILE A 295 3.92 18.76 8.01
N LYS A 296 5.11 18.61 8.62
CA LYS A 296 6.20 19.61 8.53
C LYS A 296 7.31 19.21 7.56
N LYS A 297 7.40 17.91 7.26
CA LYS A 297 8.43 17.34 6.41
C LYS A 297 7.82 16.43 5.35
N ALA A 298 8.39 16.43 4.16
CA ALA A 298 8.06 15.49 3.12
C ALA A 298 9.18 14.48 2.93
N GLU A 299 8.82 13.28 2.49
CA GLU A 299 9.78 12.25 2.09
C GLU A 299 9.65 12.00 0.59
N ILE A 300 10.79 11.99 -0.10
CA ILE A 300 10.90 11.52 -1.48
C ILE A 300 11.93 10.41 -1.51
N PHE A 301 11.54 9.25 -2.02
CA PHE A 301 12.46 8.16 -2.32
C PHE A 301 12.67 8.09 -3.82
N LEU A 302 13.93 8.10 -4.24
CA LEU A 302 14.33 7.86 -5.62
C LEU A 302 15.01 6.50 -5.70
N ALA A 303 14.66 5.68 -6.69
CA ALA A 303 15.31 4.41 -6.94
C ALA A 303 15.80 4.29 -8.39
N ALA A 304 17.10 4.14 -8.55
CA ALA A 304 17.79 3.97 -9.82
C ALA A 304 18.09 2.50 -10.04
N LYS A 305 17.68 1.95 -11.19
CA LYS A 305 17.96 0.57 -11.54
C LYS A 305 19.46 0.39 -11.75
N TYR A 306 20.02 -0.67 -11.19
CA TYR A 306 21.42 -1.02 -11.33
C TYR A 306 21.53 -2.43 -11.88
N ASN A 307 22.25 -2.58 -12.99
CA ASN A 307 22.54 -3.88 -13.57
C ASN A 307 23.93 -4.30 -13.10
N ALA A 308 24.02 -5.16 -12.08
CA ALA A 308 25.29 -5.79 -11.72
C ALA A 308 25.71 -6.77 -12.83
N PRO A 309 27.00 -6.83 -13.16
CA PRO A 309 27.47 -7.80 -14.13
C PRO A 309 27.39 -9.20 -13.49
N PRO A 310 27.21 -10.27 -14.29
CA PRO A 310 27.38 -11.61 -13.76
C PRO A 310 28.79 -11.74 -13.17
N PRO A 311 28.95 -12.45 -12.03
CA PRO A 311 30.29 -12.76 -11.55
C PRO A 311 31.02 -13.56 -12.63
N ASN A 312 32.25 -13.16 -12.99
CA ASN A 312 33.04 -13.96 -13.91
C ASN A 312 33.53 -15.25 -13.20
N GLU A 313 34.09 -16.18 -13.97
CA GLU A 313 34.54 -17.51 -13.51
C GLU A 313 35.56 -17.45 -12.35
N HIS A 314 36.16 -16.27 -12.10
CA HIS A 314 37.15 -15.99 -11.06
C HIS A 314 36.62 -15.06 -9.95
N GLY A 315 35.31 -14.77 -9.93
CA GLY A 315 34.67 -13.90 -8.92
C GLY A 315 34.93 -12.39 -9.07
N ALA A 316 35.58 -11.95 -10.16
CA ALA A 316 35.79 -10.53 -10.45
C ALA A 316 34.56 -9.90 -11.15
N VAL A 317 34.17 -8.73 -10.64
CA VAL A 317 32.99 -7.95 -11.08
C VAL A 317 33.38 -7.08 -12.28
N ILE A 318 32.92 -7.42 -13.48
CA ILE A 318 33.13 -6.61 -14.70
C ILE A 318 32.14 -5.44 -14.72
N SER A 319 32.43 -4.35 -14.01
CA SER A 319 31.66 -3.08 -13.91
C SER A 319 30.20 -3.09 -14.43
N GLY A 320 29.26 -3.39 -13.53
CA GLY A 320 27.84 -3.13 -13.77
C GLY A 320 27.52 -1.64 -13.83
N GLY A 321 26.26 -1.29 -14.02
CA GLY A 321 25.92 0.12 -13.99
C GLY A 321 24.46 0.53 -13.90
N ILE A 322 24.28 1.83 -13.65
CA ILE A 322 22.98 2.50 -13.62
C ILE A 322 22.32 2.39 -14.99
N GLU A 323 21.11 1.87 -15.03
CA GLU A 323 20.29 1.72 -16.23
C GLU A 323 19.15 2.74 -16.22
N LYS A 324 18.84 3.32 -17.38
CA LYS A 324 17.66 4.17 -17.53
C LYS A 324 16.42 3.28 -17.59
N LEU A 325 15.39 3.62 -16.83
CA LEU A 325 14.12 2.89 -16.90
C LEU A 325 13.49 2.97 -18.29
N ARG A 326 12.88 1.85 -18.71
CA ARG A 326 11.97 1.83 -19.85
C ARG A 326 10.70 2.58 -19.48
N GLU A 327 10.01 3.13 -20.48
CA GLU A 327 8.82 3.95 -20.22
C GLU A 327 7.74 3.19 -19.44
N GLN A 328 7.51 1.92 -19.78
CA GLN A 328 6.56 1.04 -19.08
C GLN A 328 6.97 0.68 -17.64
N ASP A 329 8.24 0.86 -17.29
CA ASP A 329 8.75 0.55 -15.94
C ASP A 329 8.79 1.81 -15.07
N SER A 330 8.55 3.00 -15.63
CA SER A 330 8.65 4.29 -14.95
C SER A 330 7.37 4.67 -14.20
N VAL A 331 6.95 3.77 -13.31
CA VAL A 331 5.73 3.95 -12.52
C VAL A 331 5.97 4.87 -11.33
N LEU A 332 5.03 5.80 -11.08
CA LEU A 332 5.01 6.57 -9.84
C LEU A 332 4.47 5.72 -8.69
N PHE A 333 5.09 5.87 -7.53
CA PHE A 333 4.64 5.26 -6.28
C PHE A 333 4.09 6.35 -5.36
N SER A 334 2.95 6.06 -4.74
CA SER A 334 2.43 6.81 -3.60
C SER A 334 2.22 5.87 -2.43
N TYR A 335 3.33 5.50 -1.78
CA TYR A 335 3.47 4.36 -0.89
C TYR A 335 3.30 2.99 -1.58
N LEU A 336 2.22 2.85 -2.36
CA LEU A 336 1.96 1.71 -3.24
C LEU A 336 2.17 2.13 -4.71
N PRO A 337 2.46 1.17 -5.62
CA PRO A 337 2.51 1.48 -7.04
C PRO A 337 1.18 2.08 -7.50
N THR A 338 1.25 3.08 -8.37
CA THR A 338 0.08 3.65 -9.05
C THR A 338 -0.02 3.08 -10.46
N LYS A 339 -1.04 3.44 -11.23
CA LYS A 339 -1.07 3.17 -12.68
C LYS A 339 -0.60 4.37 -13.52
N ILE A 340 0.28 5.20 -12.94
CA ILE A 340 0.73 6.44 -13.55
C ILE A 340 2.13 6.24 -14.12
N PHE A 341 2.20 6.10 -15.45
CA PHE A 341 3.43 5.88 -16.22
C PHE A 341 3.80 7.08 -17.11
N GLU A 342 2.92 8.10 -17.18
CA GLU A 342 2.98 9.18 -18.18
C GLU A 342 4.22 10.08 -18.08
N TYR A 343 4.82 10.21 -16.89
CA TYR A 343 5.93 11.12 -16.65
C TYR A 343 7.31 10.53 -17.01
N LYS A 344 7.44 9.20 -17.16
CA LYS A 344 8.65 8.56 -17.74
C LYS A 344 9.98 9.03 -17.11
N PHE A 345 9.99 9.22 -15.79
CA PHE A 345 11.20 9.54 -15.05
C PHE A 345 12.28 8.46 -15.22
N PRO A 346 13.58 8.82 -15.23
CA PRO A 346 14.67 7.86 -15.37
C PRO A 346 14.87 6.97 -14.12
N VAL A 347 14.13 7.25 -13.05
CA VAL A 347 14.17 6.58 -11.74
C VAL A 347 12.73 6.34 -11.26
N LEU A 348 12.53 5.33 -10.41
CA LEU A 348 11.28 5.19 -9.68
C LEU A 348 11.21 6.28 -8.60
N ILE A 349 10.03 6.87 -8.43
CA ILE A 349 9.80 7.90 -7.42
C ILE A 349 8.66 7.43 -6.53
N ASN A 350 8.95 7.35 -5.23
CA ASN A 350 7.95 7.14 -4.20
C ASN A 350 7.86 8.37 -3.31
N ALA A 351 6.69 8.99 -3.28
CA ALA A 351 6.35 10.09 -2.39
C ALA A 351 4.85 10.04 -2.09
N ASN A 352 4.39 10.73 -1.05
CA ASN A 352 2.98 10.72 -0.62
C ASN A 352 2.04 11.56 -1.53
N PHE A 353 2.08 11.32 -2.84
CA PHE A 353 1.24 12.03 -3.82
C PHE A 353 -0.26 11.87 -3.51
N LEU A 354 -1.01 12.95 -3.72
CA LEU A 354 -2.46 12.91 -3.70
C LEU A 354 -2.99 12.34 -5.01
N THR A 355 -3.61 11.18 -4.95
CA THR A 355 -4.21 10.50 -6.10
C THR A 355 -5.72 10.46 -6.00
N ASN A 356 -6.38 10.26 -7.16
CA ASN A 356 -7.78 9.88 -7.21
C ASN A 356 -8.02 8.57 -6.42
N VAL A 357 -9.29 8.19 -6.23
CA VAL A 357 -9.59 7.02 -5.41
C VAL A 357 -9.07 5.74 -6.04
N ASN A 358 -9.03 5.65 -7.37
CA ASN A 358 -8.56 4.47 -8.11
C ASN A 358 -7.01 4.38 -8.23
N ARG A 359 -6.30 5.45 -7.85
CA ARG A 359 -4.83 5.61 -7.96
C ARG A 359 -4.29 5.47 -9.39
N GLU A 360 -5.13 5.84 -10.35
CA GLU A 360 -4.81 5.85 -11.78
C GLU A 360 -4.45 7.26 -12.26
N GLN A 361 -4.78 8.28 -11.45
CA GLN A 361 -4.48 9.67 -11.73
C GLN A 361 -4.00 10.38 -10.46
N ILE A 362 -3.14 11.38 -10.66
CA ILE A 362 -2.65 12.29 -9.63
C ILE A 362 -3.43 13.61 -9.68
N HIS A 363 -3.73 14.20 -8.53
CA HIS A 363 -4.41 15.50 -8.45
C HIS A 363 -3.46 16.62 -8.90
N THR A 364 -3.60 17.07 -10.15
CA THR A 364 -2.71 18.07 -10.78
C THR A 364 -2.87 19.48 -10.20
N ASP A 365 -4.06 19.79 -9.70
CA ASP A 365 -4.43 21.06 -9.10
C ASP A 365 -4.03 21.18 -7.62
N SER A 366 -3.60 20.08 -7.00
CA SER A 366 -3.17 20.10 -5.60
C SER A 366 -1.89 20.88 -5.40
N VAL A 367 -1.88 21.78 -4.42
CA VAL A 367 -0.70 22.50 -3.96
C VAL A 367 0.42 21.52 -3.56
N TRP A 368 0.05 20.41 -2.92
CA TRP A 368 0.99 19.38 -2.47
C TRP A 368 1.75 18.75 -3.63
N ASN A 369 1.02 18.24 -4.62
CA ASN A 369 1.63 17.55 -5.75
C ASN A 369 2.44 18.51 -6.63
N GLN A 370 1.97 19.74 -6.82
CA GLN A 370 2.73 20.77 -7.54
C GLN A 370 4.07 21.06 -6.88
N TRP A 371 4.08 21.17 -5.55
CA TRP A 371 5.32 21.37 -4.79
C TRP A 371 6.23 20.13 -4.85
N LEU A 372 5.70 18.91 -4.73
CA LEU A 372 6.49 17.69 -4.91
C LEU A 372 7.14 17.64 -6.30
N PHE A 373 6.40 17.93 -7.38
CA PHE A 373 6.94 17.97 -8.74
C PHE A 373 8.03 19.03 -8.92
N GLU A 374 7.90 20.20 -8.28
CA GLU A 374 8.95 21.21 -8.22
C GLU A 374 10.21 20.67 -7.53
N ARG A 375 10.07 19.87 -6.46
CA ARG A 375 11.19 19.31 -5.68
C ARG A 375 11.87 18.11 -6.34
N ILE A 376 11.14 17.20 -6.97
CA ILE A 376 11.68 15.96 -7.56
C ILE A 376 12.88 16.25 -8.47
N SER A 377 12.79 17.25 -9.34
CA SER A 377 13.90 17.62 -10.22
C SER A 377 15.15 18.01 -9.43
N GLY A 378 15.00 18.89 -8.43
CA GLY A 378 16.10 19.32 -7.57
C GLY A 378 16.76 18.16 -6.83
N GLU A 379 15.96 17.23 -6.29
CA GLU A 379 16.48 16.06 -5.57
C GLU A 379 17.21 15.08 -6.51
N ILE A 380 16.77 14.92 -7.76
CA ILE A 380 17.51 14.13 -8.75
C ILE A 380 18.89 14.76 -9.00
N PHE A 381 18.99 16.08 -9.20
CA PHE A 381 20.29 16.74 -9.41
C PHE A 381 21.17 16.68 -8.16
N GLN A 382 20.58 16.81 -6.97
CA GLN A 382 21.30 16.64 -5.72
C GLN A 382 21.85 15.22 -5.59
N TRP A 383 21.07 14.21 -5.97
CA TRP A 383 21.54 12.83 -5.98
C TRP A 383 22.67 12.61 -6.99
N ILE A 384 22.55 13.16 -8.20
CA ILE A 384 23.59 13.09 -9.23
C ILE A 384 24.90 13.66 -8.69
N LYS A 385 24.88 14.82 -7.99
CA LYS A 385 26.07 15.43 -7.36
C LYS A 385 26.77 14.51 -6.36
N GLU A 386 26.01 13.71 -5.63
CA GLU A 386 26.56 12.71 -4.71
C GLU A 386 27.19 11.55 -5.50
N LEU A 387 26.45 10.99 -6.47
CA LEU A 387 26.89 9.86 -7.27
C LEU A 387 28.11 10.17 -8.16
N VAL A 388 28.26 11.41 -8.65
CA VAL A 388 29.46 11.80 -9.43
C VAL A 388 30.75 11.86 -8.60
N LYS A 389 30.63 11.93 -7.27
CA LYS A 389 31.79 11.86 -6.36
C LYS A 389 32.16 10.42 -6.01
N ASP A 390 31.24 9.48 -6.22
CA ASP A 390 31.50 8.06 -6.03
C ASP A 390 32.20 7.49 -7.27
N ASN A 391 33.41 6.93 -7.09
CA ASN A 391 34.18 6.34 -8.17
C ASN A 391 33.44 5.22 -8.91
N LYS A 392 32.54 4.51 -8.22
CA LYS A 392 31.74 3.42 -8.81
C LYS A 392 30.68 3.93 -9.78
N PHE A 393 30.04 5.06 -9.47
CA PHE A 393 28.87 5.55 -10.21
C PHE A 393 29.17 6.77 -11.09
N ARG A 394 30.37 7.34 -10.99
CA ARG A 394 30.71 8.65 -11.53
C ARG A 394 30.26 8.93 -12.96
N SER A 395 30.66 8.08 -13.91
CA SER A 395 30.32 8.27 -15.32
C SER A 395 28.86 7.93 -15.63
N GLN A 396 28.23 7.13 -14.77
CA GLN A 396 26.89 6.60 -14.97
C GLN A 396 25.81 7.45 -14.31
N ALA A 397 26.16 8.26 -13.31
CA ALA A 397 25.25 9.15 -12.59
C ALA A 397 24.45 10.07 -13.52
N TYR A 398 25.07 10.54 -14.61
CA TYR A 398 24.41 11.41 -15.59
C TYR A 398 23.28 10.72 -16.37
N ARG A 399 23.17 9.38 -16.33
CA ARG A 399 22.01 8.64 -16.90
C ARG A 399 20.71 8.95 -16.16
N LEU A 400 20.80 9.50 -14.95
CA LEU A 400 19.66 9.90 -14.13
C LEU A 400 19.12 11.30 -14.47
N ILE A 401 19.76 12.04 -15.39
CA ILE A 401 19.25 13.35 -15.81
C ILE A 401 17.88 13.15 -16.47
N PRO A 402 16.81 13.78 -15.96
CA PRO A 402 15.47 13.58 -16.47
C PRO A 402 15.26 14.36 -17.78
N SER A 403 14.37 13.84 -18.62
CA SER A 403 13.89 14.55 -19.81
C SER A 403 12.84 15.60 -19.44
N LYS A 404 12.62 16.57 -20.34
CA LYS A 404 11.45 17.45 -20.26
C LYS A 404 10.17 16.62 -20.32
N LEU A 405 9.23 16.93 -19.44
CA LEU A 405 7.94 16.25 -19.35
C LEU A 405 6.93 16.87 -20.33
N HIS A 406 5.98 16.05 -20.77
CA HIS A 406 4.87 16.44 -21.66
C HIS A 406 3.53 15.90 -21.13
N PRO A 407 2.39 16.53 -21.45
CA PRO A 407 2.24 17.78 -22.19
C PRO A 407 2.54 19.02 -21.34
N GLU A 408 3.03 20.10 -21.95
CA GLU A 408 3.48 21.31 -21.23
C GLU A 408 2.35 22.15 -20.61
N ASN A 409 1.11 21.92 -21.05
CA ASN A 409 -0.08 22.54 -20.46
C ASN A 409 -0.49 21.92 -19.12
N ASN A 410 0.03 20.74 -18.77
CA ASN A 410 -0.18 20.14 -17.46
C ASN A 410 0.61 20.91 -16.39
N ILE A 411 -0.06 21.31 -15.31
CA ILE A 411 0.53 22.15 -14.25
C ILE A 411 1.70 21.45 -13.55
N LEU A 412 1.59 20.14 -13.27
CA LEU A 412 2.67 19.36 -12.64
C LEU A 412 3.89 19.27 -13.55
N THR A 413 3.64 18.99 -14.83
CA THR A 413 4.67 18.98 -15.89
C THR A 413 5.39 20.33 -15.95
N LYS A 414 4.66 21.44 -15.95
CA LYS A 414 5.24 22.79 -15.96
C LYS A 414 6.10 23.04 -14.73
N LYS A 415 5.60 22.72 -13.52
CA LYS A 415 6.36 22.87 -12.26
C LYS A 415 7.66 22.09 -12.26
N PHE A 416 7.63 20.85 -12.76
CA PHE A 416 8.83 20.04 -12.91
C PHE A 416 9.79 20.62 -13.95
N ASN A 417 9.29 21.01 -15.13
CA ASN A 417 10.11 21.53 -16.24
C ASN A 417 10.79 22.86 -15.89
N ASP A 418 10.09 23.76 -15.19
CA ASP A 418 10.65 25.03 -14.70
C ASP A 418 11.81 24.76 -13.72
N SER A 419 11.60 23.82 -12.79
CA SER A 419 12.64 23.37 -11.85
C SER A 419 13.81 22.69 -12.57
N LEU A 420 13.53 21.86 -13.58
CA LEU A 420 14.54 21.20 -14.41
C LEU A 420 15.43 22.21 -15.12
N ALA A 421 14.84 23.21 -15.79
CA ALA A 421 15.58 24.26 -16.48
C ALA A 421 16.48 25.05 -15.51
N ALA A 422 15.94 25.41 -14.34
CA ALA A 422 16.71 26.08 -13.30
C ALA A 422 17.88 25.24 -12.79
N ASN A 423 17.65 23.94 -12.53
CA ASN A 423 18.69 23.04 -12.04
C ASN A 423 19.79 22.81 -13.08
N ILE A 424 19.46 22.62 -14.35
CA ILE A 424 20.46 22.49 -15.42
C ILE A 424 21.38 23.72 -15.49
N LYS A 425 20.80 24.92 -15.37
CA LYS A 425 21.53 26.20 -15.47
C LYS A 425 22.34 26.53 -14.22
N HIS A 426 21.82 26.22 -13.04
CA HIS A 426 22.37 26.75 -11.78
C HIS A 426 23.06 25.69 -10.90
N CYS A 427 22.78 24.40 -11.07
CA CYS A 427 23.46 23.37 -10.29
C CYS A 427 24.88 23.09 -10.83
N ASN A 428 25.84 23.07 -9.92
CA ASN A 428 27.16 22.51 -10.18
C ASN A 428 27.09 20.97 -10.01
N PHE A 429 26.99 20.23 -11.10
CA PHE A 429 26.90 18.75 -11.06
C PHE A 429 27.84 18.05 -12.05
N ILE A 430 28.52 18.79 -12.94
CA ILE A 430 29.49 18.23 -13.90
C ILE A 430 30.86 18.12 -13.23
N SER A 431 31.34 16.91 -13.05
CA SER A 431 32.65 16.66 -12.44
C SER A 431 33.80 16.81 -13.44
N ASN A 432 34.75 17.71 -13.17
CA ASN A 432 35.96 17.87 -13.97
C ASN A 432 37.07 16.88 -13.59
N ARG A 433 38.20 16.89 -14.30
CA ARG A 433 39.37 16.02 -14.00
C ARG A 433 39.99 16.25 -12.61
N LYS A 434 39.70 17.38 -11.96
CA LYS A 434 40.13 17.74 -10.60
C LYS A 434 39.05 17.46 -9.53
N ASN A 435 37.99 16.72 -9.88
CA ASN A 435 36.85 16.40 -9.01
C ASN A 435 36.06 17.62 -8.52
N GLN A 436 36.20 18.77 -9.17
CA GLN A 436 35.39 19.95 -8.91
C GLN A 436 34.09 19.86 -9.71
N LEU A 437 32.99 20.28 -9.09
CA LEU A 437 31.69 20.33 -9.73
C LEU A 437 31.48 21.67 -10.45
N LEU A 438 31.11 21.60 -11.72
CA LEU A 438 30.88 22.72 -12.63
C LEU A 438 29.40 22.75 -13.06
N ARG A 439 28.94 23.93 -13.50
CA ARG A 439 27.62 24.14 -14.12
C ARG A 439 27.71 24.06 -15.64
N VAL A 440 26.57 23.75 -16.28
CA VAL A 440 26.39 23.92 -17.73
C VAL A 440 26.44 25.42 -18.05
N ARG A 441 27.18 25.80 -19.10
CA ARG A 441 27.23 27.19 -19.57
C ARG A 441 26.12 27.48 -20.55
#